data_AF-A0A0F7VHS1-F1
#
_entry.id   AF-A0A0F7VHS1-F1
#
_cell.length_a   1.000
_cell.length_b   1.000
_cell.length_c   1.000
_cell.angle_alpha   90.00
_cell.angle_beta   90.00
_cell.angle_gamma   90.00
#
_symmetry.space_group_name_H-M   'P 1'
#
loop_
_entity.id
_entity.type
_entity.pdbx_description
1 polymer ?
#
loop_
_entity_poly.entity_id
_entity_poly.type
_entity_poly.pdbx_seq_one_letter_code
_entity_poly.pdbx_strand_id
1 'polypeptide(L)'
;MALHSLSRRAPQMGMRWTRRFSSSPRNASYADTLPNLKIGAHTRVLFQGFTGRQATANVKESLEWGTKIVGGVKPGVEGEHLGLPVFPSVKVAQEKAKPDASAIYVPGNQTAQAVEEAIEAEIPLVVAVAEHVPIHDILRIHSMLQTQSKTRLVGANCPGIISAIGKCRIGFQPLPCFAPGNVGIVAKSGTLSYETVASTTRAGLGQSLCISMGGDVLAGTNFVDALTIFENDEDTQGIILVGEIGGTAEMDAADWIKDYRRRTADPKPIMALVGGLEAPPGRIMGHAGAWAAPGEPDAQTKYQALERAGAVMVNHPEKFGEGMKTLLGNKAARPGTSPLFPGSQKRGFHTMRRVTPTSRPALQQKRNLYIKQFQAFDILKQKSIAVNGTVSRSDGSLSISVDRKSLSPCIVASPGTDFEPARSRKFPFSYNTASLEDQSVISEVAATLGLPVSAQGKLASLVQALWEIFKEKEAFVLETRIGFSAEGKLEVHSAHFGFDDAAYRSSGRQEDIHSLRNKAEEVPEEVEAEKDGIVYVKYDHDTRSI
;
A
#
# COMPACT_ATOMS: atom_id res chain seq x y z
N MET A 1 7.64 -70.80 26.59
CA MET A 1 8.64 -70.92 25.50
C MET A 1 8.11 -70.18 24.29
N ALA A 2 9.00 -69.43 23.65
CA ALA A 2 8.74 -68.38 22.67
C ALA A 2 7.95 -68.82 21.44
N LEU A 3 7.22 -67.88 20.82
CA LEU A 3 7.11 -67.76 19.36
C LEU A 3 6.83 -66.28 18.99
N HIS A 4 7.68 -65.76 18.11
CA HIS A 4 7.75 -64.38 17.64
C HIS A 4 6.54 -63.95 16.80
N SER A 5 6.10 -62.70 16.95
CA SER A 5 5.41 -61.97 15.88
C SER A 5 6.16 -60.67 15.57
N LEU A 6 6.52 -60.52 14.29
CA LEU A 6 7.19 -59.35 13.71
C LEU A 6 6.14 -58.28 13.40
N SER A 7 6.10 -57.20 14.17
CA SER A 7 5.34 -55.99 13.84
C SER A 7 6.21 -55.04 13.00
N ARG A 8 5.89 -54.91 11.71
CA ARG A 8 6.44 -53.88 10.82
C ARG A 8 6.06 -52.50 11.34
N ARG A 9 7.04 -51.66 11.71
CA ARG A 9 6.84 -50.22 11.92
C ARG A 9 6.68 -49.53 10.57
N ALA A 10 5.62 -48.74 10.44
CA ALA A 10 5.39 -47.85 9.31
C ALA A 10 6.51 -46.78 9.21
N PRO A 11 6.89 -46.34 8.00
CA PRO A 11 7.88 -45.29 7.84
C PRO A 11 7.31 -43.95 8.32
N GLN A 12 8.01 -43.30 9.26
CA GLN A 12 7.73 -41.91 9.64
C GLN A 12 7.87 -41.02 8.40
N MET A 13 6.78 -40.38 8.00
CA MET A 13 6.79 -39.31 7.01
C MET A 13 7.77 -38.23 7.47
N GLY A 14 8.76 -37.95 6.62
CA GLY A 14 9.74 -36.90 6.86
C GLY A 14 9.06 -35.55 7.06
N MET A 15 9.31 -34.93 8.22
CA MET A 15 9.08 -33.50 8.41
C MET A 15 9.83 -32.75 7.31
N ARG A 16 9.09 -32.10 6.41
CA ARG A 16 9.65 -31.07 5.53
C ARG A 16 10.12 -29.92 6.42
N TRP A 17 11.43 -29.82 6.60
CA TRP A 17 12.06 -28.67 7.24
C TRP A 17 11.96 -27.47 6.28
N THR A 18 10.89 -26.69 6.40
CA THR A 18 10.87 -25.32 5.87
C THR A 18 11.85 -24.51 6.71
N ARG A 19 12.95 -24.01 6.12
CA ARG A 19 13.83 -23.05 6.81
C ARG A 19 12.98 -21.88 7.30
N ARG A 20 13.08 -21.56 8.58
CA ARG A 20 12.37 -20.41 9.17
C ARG A 20 13.24 -19.17 8.96
N PHE A 21 12.64 -18.11 8.43
CA PHE A 21 13.30 -16.80 8.26
C PHE A 21 13.53 -16.06 9.60
N SER A 22 12.97 -16.55 10.71
CA SER A 22 13.12 -15.96 12.04
C SER A 22 13.09 -17.02 13.15
N SER A 23 13.69 -16.66 14.29
CA SER A 23 13.62 -17.36 15.58
C SER A 23 12.28 -17.22 16.32
N SER A 24 11.32 -16.48 15.74
CA SER A 24 10.05 -16.13 16.37
C SER A 24 9.18 -17.35 16.76
N PRO A 25 8.50 -17.31 17.93
CA PRO A 25 7.51 -18.33 18.32
C PRO A 25 6.28 -18.33 17.39
N ARG A 26 5.61 -19.48 17.23
CA ARG A 26 4.43 -19.63 16.34
C ARG A 26 3.19 -18.82 16.74
N ASN A 27 3.11 -18.35 17.98
CA ASN A 27 1.97 -17.58 18.49
C ASN A 27 2.14 -16.07 18.30
N ALA A 28 3.32 -15.62 17.85
CA ALA A 28 3.59 -14.21 17.60
C ALA A 28 3.21 -13.86 16.15
N SER A 29 2.73 -12.63 15.94
CA SER A 29 2.24 -12.11 14.67
C SER A 29 3.02 -10.86 14.25
N TYR A 30 2.85 -10.45 12.99
CA TYR A 30 3.42 -9.20 12.51
C TYR A 30 2.97 -7.99 13.35
N ALA A 31 1.76 -8.01 13.92
CA ALA A 31 1.24 -6.94 14.78
C ALA A 31 2.08 -6.74 16.06
N ASP A 32 2.78 -7.76 16.55
CA ASP A 32 3.63 -7.65 17.74
C ASP A 32 4.86 -6.76 17.53
N THR A 33 5.16 -6.39 16.27
CA THR A 33 6.24 -5.47 15.91
C THR A 33 5.84 -3.99 15.97
N LEU A 34 4.57 -3.67 16.27
CA LEU A 34 4.09 -2.28 16.38
C LEU A 34 4.97 -1.39 17.28
N PRO A 35 5.43 -1.84 18.46
CA PRO A 35 6.30 -1.02 19.32
C PRO A 35 7.57 -0.51 18.64
N ASN A 36 8.06 -1.19 17.59
CA ASN A 36 9.25 -0.78 16.84
C ASN A 36 9.06 0.54 16.09
N LEU A 37 7.82 1.01 15.91
CA LEU A 37 7.51 2.32 15.33
C LEU A 37 7.84 3.49 16.30
N LYS A 38 7.97 3.24 17.61
CA LYS A 38 8.26 4.27 18.62
C LYS A 38 9.75 4.64 18.65
N ILE A 39 10.23 5.25 17.57
CA ILE A 39 11.62 5.72 17.48
C ILE A 39 11.87 6.94 18.37
N GLY A 40 13.12 7.15 18.79
CA GLY A 40 13.55 8.30 19.57
C GLY A 40 15.06 8.35 19.78
N ALA A 41 15.53 9.12 20.76
CA ALA A 41 16.96 9.36 20.99
C ALA A 41 17.76 8.09 21.32
N HIS A 42 17.06 7.05 21.79
CA HIS A 42 17.64 5.75 22.10
C HIS A 42 17.90 4.90 20.84
N THR A 43 17.13 5.12 19.77
CA THR A 43 17.10 4.28 18.57
C THR A 43 18.41 4.36 17.79
N ARG A 44 19.04 3.21 17.58
CA ARG A 44 20.31 3.08 16.85
C ARG A 44 20.07 2.69 15.41
N VAL A 45 20.50 3.54 14.48
CA VAL A 45 20.15 3.43 13.06
C VAL A 45 21.34 2.95 12.23
N LEU A 46 21.12 1.88 11.49
CA LEU A 46 22.00 1.38 10.42
C LEU A 46 21.54 1.93 9.07
N PHE A 47 22.45 2.19 8.15
CA PHE A 47 22.11 2.56 6.76
C PHE A 47 22.51 1.46 5.79
N GLN A 48 21.59 0.94 4.97
CA GLN A 48 21.91 0.08 3.82
C GLN A 48 22.04 0.93 2.56
N GLY A 49 23.07 0.67 1.75
CA GLY A 49 23.46 1.58 0.66
C GLY A 49 24.26 2.79 1.15
N PHE A 50 24.98 2.62 2.28
CA PHE A 50 25.53 3.69 3.10
C PHE A 50 26.46 4.68 2.37
N THR A 51 27.29 4.17 1.45
CA THR A 51 28.24 4.98 0.69
C THR A 51 27.63 5.61 -0.56
N GLY A 52 26.34 5.39 -0.83
CA GLY A 52 25.63 6.00 -1.95
C GLY A 52 25.45 7.50 -1.76
N ARG A 53 25.30 8.25 -2.86
CA ARG A 53 25.14 9.72 -2.84
C ARG A 53 23.96 10.17 -1.97
N GLN A 54 22.78 9.57 -2.17
CA GLN A 54 21.58 9.92 -1.42
C GLN A 54 21.69 9.55 0.06
N ALA A 55 22.21 8.35 0.37
CA ALA A 55 22.46 7.93 1.74
C ALA A 55 23.43 8.89 2.45
N THR A 56 24.54 9.23 1.81
CA THR A 56 25.57 10.13 2.35
C THR A 56 24.98 11.50 2.73
N ALA A 57 24.14 12.09 1.89
CA ALA A 57 23.48 13.35 2.19
C ALA A 57 22.53 13.23 3.40
N ASN A 58 21.70 12.20 3.42
CA ASN A 58 20.72 11.99 4.50
C ASN A 58 21.38 11.59 5.82
N VAL A 59 22.50 10.88 5.81
CA VAL A 59 23.29 10.58 7.01
C VAL A 59 23.79 11.87 7.65
N LYS A 60 24.36 12.80 6.85
CA LYS A 60 24.85 14.09 7.37
C LYS A 60 23.72 14.90 8.03
N GLU A 61 22.61 15.10 7.34
CA GLU A 61 21.44 15.80 7.90
C GLU A 61 20.88 15.09 9.14
N SER A 62 20.85 13.75 9.14
CA SER A 62 20.30 12.99 10.27
C SER A 62 21.23 13.05 11.49
N LEU A 63 22.56 13.08 11.31
CA LEU A 63 23.51 13.33 12.38
C LEU A 63 23.34 14.73 12.95
N GLU A 64 23.22 15.75 12.10
CA GLU A 64 22.96 17.14 12.51
C GLU A 64 21.64 17.28 13.27
N TRP A 65 20.62 16.50 12.90
CA TRP A 65 19.34 16.43 13.62
C TRP A 65 19.46 15.83 15.04
N GLY A 66 20.45 14.96 15.27
CA GLY A 66 20.65 14.23 16.53
C GLY A 66 20.38 12.72 16.44
N THR A 67 20.20 12.17 15.24
CA THR A 67 19.96 10.73 15.06
C THR A 67 21.19 9.92 15.42
N LYS A 68 21.01 8.86 16.23
CA LYS A 68 22.10 7.97 16.64
C LYS A 68 22.40 6.93 15.57
N ILE A 69 23.25 7.30 14.61
CA ILE A 69 23.69 6.40 13.54
C ILE A 69 24.87 5.55 14.03
N VAL A 70 24.80 4.23 13.82
CA VAL A 70 25.83 3.27 14.30
C VAL A 70 26.70 2.69 13.19
N GLY A 71 26.49 3.12 11.94
CA GLY A 71 27.25 2.70 10.77
C GLY A 71 26.33 2.40 9.59
N GLY A 72 26.87 1.69 8.61
CA GLY A 72 26.08 1.25 7.48
C GLY A 72 26.68 0.08 6.73
N VAL A 73 25.94 -0.45 5.78
CA VAL A 73 26.28 -1.67 5.04
C VAL A 73 26.63 -1.30 3.60
N LYS A 74 27.73 -1.91 3.14
CA LYS A 74 28.08 -2.04 1.73
C LYS A 74 28.50 -3.50 1.48
N PRO A 75 27.77 -4.25 0.63
CA PRO A 75 28.02 -5.68 0.45
C PRO A 75 29.49 -6.02 0.22
N GLY A 76 30.05 -6.90 1.06
CA GLY A 76 31.42 -7.39 0.95
C GLY A 76 32.52 -6.39 1.31
N VAL A 77 32.19 -5.21 1.84
CA VAL A 77 33.16 -4.15 2.18
C VAL A 77 33.17 -3.89 3.68
N GLU A 78 34.35 -3.94 4.30
CA GLU A 78 34.61 -3.39 5.63
C GLU A 78 35.39 -2.08 5.51
N GLY A 79 35.10 -1.09 6.35
CA GLY A 79 35.81 0.19 6.31
C GLY A 79 35.14 1.28 7.13
N GLU A 80 35.29 2.51 6.69
CA GLU A 80 34.73 3.71 7.33
C GLU A 80 34.14 4.64 6.28
N HIS A 81 33.04 5.32 6.62
CA HIS A 81 32.45 6.40 5.83
C HIS A 81 31.82 7.43 6.79
N LEU A 82 32.14 8.71 6.59
CA LEU A 82 31.69 9.80 7.47
C LEU A 82 32.04 9.61 8.96
N GLY A 83 33.19 8.99 9.28
CA GLY A 83 33.59 8.73 10.67
C GLY A 83 32.86 7.54 11.33
N LEU A 84 32.10 6.76 10.55
CA LEU A 84 31.28 5.65 11.03
C LEU A 84 31.64 4.34 10.32
N PRO A 85 31.49 3.18 10.99
CA PRO A 85 31.89 1.90 10.42
C PRO A 85 31.03 1.49 9.23
N VAL A 86 31.68 0.93 8.21
CA VAL A 86 31.08 0.24 7.08
C VAL A 86 31.20 -1.26 7.34
N PHE A 87 30.05 -1.95 7.36
CA PHE A 87 29.95 -3.39 7.56
C PHE A 87 29.72 -4.10 6.21
N PRO A 88 30.19 -5.34 6.08
CA PRO A 88 30.08 -6.08 4.82
C PRO A 88 28.70 -6.71 4.61
N SER A 89 27.89 -6.79 5.67
CA SER A 89 26.50 -7.30 5.66
C SER A 89 25.72 -6.77 6.88
N VAL A 90 24.39 -6.80 6.80
CA VAL A 90 23.48 -6.45 7.91
C VAL A 90 23.66 -7.42 9.07
N LYS A 91 23.92 -8.71 8.80
CA LYS A 91 24.21 -9.70 9.85
C LYS A 91 25.43 -9.30 10.70
N VAL A 92 26.53 -8.92 10.06
CA VAL A 92 27.74 -8.47 10.79
C VAL A 92 27.47 -7.16 11.53
N ALA A 93 26.71 -6.24 10.94
CA ALA A 93 26.27 -5.03 11.62
C ALA A 93 25.38 -5.35 12.84
N GLN A 94 24.52 -6.36 12.75
CA GLN A 94 23.69 -6.82 13.86
C GLN A 94 24.52 -7.40 15.00
N GLU A 95 25.54 -8.19 14.70
CA GLU A 95 26.44 -8.74 15.73
C GLU A 95 27.29 -7.65 16.41
N LYS A 96 27.90 -6.75 15.62
CA LYS A 96 28.86 -5.75 16.11
C LYS A 96 28.18 -4.50 16.68
N ALA A 97 27.14 -3.99 16.00
CA ALA A 97 26.48 -2.73 16.33
C ALA A 97 25.07 -2.91 16.90
N LYS A 98 24.39 -4.06 16.70
CA LYS A 98 23.03 -4.40 17.18
C LYS A 98 21.92 -3.36 16.88
N PRO A 99 21.90 -2.69 15.72
CA PRO A 99 20.95 -1.60 15.43
C PRO A 99 19.49 -1.95 15.74
N ASP A 100 18.74 -0.93 16.19
CA ASP A 100 17.30 -1.02 16.44
C ASP A 100 16.50 -0.76 15.15
N ALA A 101 17.11 -0.09 14.18
CA ALA A 101 16.50 0.21 12.89
C ALA A 101 17.50 0.19 11.73
N SER A 102 17.00 -0.06 10.52
CA SER A 102 17.74 -0.02 9.26
C SER A 102 17.05 0.90 8.25
N ALA A 103 17.77 1.90 7.76
CA ALA A 103 17.34 2.83 6.72
C ALA A 103 17.88 2.34 5.36
N ILE A 104 17.00 2.02 4.42
CA ILE A 104 17.36 1.43 3.13
C ILE A 104 17.38 2.50 2.05
N TYR A 105 18.58 2.81 1.55
CA TYR A 105 18.86 3.77 0.47
C TYR A 105 19.52 3.08 -0.73
N VAL A 106 18.94 1.96 -1.15
CA VAL A 106 19.33 1.26 -2.40
C VAL A 106 18.27 1.52 -3.47
N PRO A 107 18.59 1.34 -4.77
CA PRO A 107 17.60 1.49 -5.84
C PRO A 107 16.42 0.49 -5.72
N GLY A 108 15.29 0.78 -6.39
CA GLY A 108 14.06 -0.02 -6.31
C GLY A 108 14.26 -1.51 -6.60
N ASN A 109 15.06 -1.85 -7.63
CA ASN A 109 15.39 -3.24 -7.98
C ASN A 109 16.24 -4.00 -6.94
N GLN A 110 16.86 -3.30 -5.99
CA GLN A 110 17.67 -3.89 -4.92
C GLN A 110 16.97 -3.83 -3.56
N THR A 111 15.84 -3.12 -3.47
CA THR A 111 15.17 -2.84 -2.19
C THR A 111 14.66 -4.12 -1.53
N ALA A 112 14.10 -5.04 -2.31
CA ALA A 112 13.60 -6.31 -1.78
C ALA A 112 14.71 -7.11 -1.09
N GLN A 113 15.85 -7.30 -1.76
CA GLN A 113 17.00 -8.01 -1.20
C GLN A 113 17.53 -7.34 0.08
N ALA A 114 17.59 -6.01 0.13
CA ALA A 114 18.01 -5.28 1.33
C ALA A 114 17.01 -5.41 2.50
N VAL A 115 15.71 -5.50 2.21
CA VAL A 115 14.69 -5.78 3.23
C VAL A 115 14.79 -7.22 3.72
N GLU A 116 15.01 -8.19 2.83
CA GLU A 116 15.21 -9.61 3.17
C GLU A 116 16.41 -9.79 4.11
N GLU A 117 17.54 -9.16 3.79
CA GLU A 117 18.75 -9.22 4.62
C GLU A 117 18.49 -8.66 6.03
N ALA A 118 17.69 -7.61 6.14
CA ALA A 118 17.30 -7.03 7.42
C ALA A 118 16.29 -7.88 8.20
N ILE A 119 15.35 -8.54 7.52
CA ILE A 119 14.43 -9.51 8.14
C ILE A 119 15.21 -10.71 8.67
N GLU A 120 16.15 -11.27 7.89
CA GLU A 120 16.98 -12.40 8.30
C GLU A 120 17.88 -12.06 9.50
N ALA A 121 18.37 -10.82 9.57
CA ALA A 121 19.12 -10.32 10.71
C ALA A 121 18.23 -9.90 11.90
N GLU A 122 16.91 -10.02 11.79
CA GLU A 122 15.91 -9.62 12.79
C GLU A 122 16.06 -8.16 13.23
N ILE A 123 16.36 -7.24 12.31
CA ILE A 123 16.40 -5.81 12.61
C ILE A 123 14.98 -5.34 12.99
N PRO A 124 14.77 -4.71 14.17
CA PRO A 124 13.41 -4.43 14.64
C PRO A 124 12.58 -3.52 13.72
N LEU A 125 13.17 -2.45 13.19
CA LEU A 125 12.51 -1.54 12.25
C LEU A 125 13.30 -1.44 10.94
N VAL A 126 12.61 -1.56 9.81
CA VAL A 126 13.15 -1.31 8.48
C VAL A 126 12.36 -0.18 7.83
N VAL A 127 13.08 0.81 7.29
CA VAL A 127 12.49 1.94 6.59
C VAL A 127 13.03 1.97 5.17
N ALA A 128 12.18 1.65 4.20
CA ALA A 128 12.52 1.62 2.78
C ALA A 128 12.01 2.90 2.09
N VAL A 129 12.94 3.67 1.52
CA VAL A 129 12.62 4.99 0.97
C VAL A 129 12.48 4.99 -0.55
N ALA A 130 13.02 3.96 -1.21
CA ALA A 130 13.06 3.88 -2.67
C ALA A 130 11.66 3.81 -3.28
N GLU A 131 11.48 4.53 -4.37
CA GLU A 131 10.33 4.39 -5.25
C GLU A 131 10.62 3.34 -6.33
N HIS A 132 9.58 2.91 -7.05
CA HIS A 132 9.68 1.96 -8.16
C HIS A 132 10.24 0.59 -7.74
N VAL A 133 9.83 0.11 -6.56
CA VAL A 133 10.02 -1.29 -6.18
C VAL A 133 9.00 -2.14 -6.93
N PRO A 134 9.41 -3.21 -7.62
CA PRO A 134 8.47 -4.07 -8.33
C PRO A 134 7.38 -4.65 -7.41
N ILE A 135 6.13 -4.70 -7.88
CA ILE A 135 4.99 -5.09 -7.03
C ILE A 135 5.07 -6.54 -6.55
N HIS A 136 5.65 -7.43 -7.36
CA HIS A 136 5.84 -8.83 -6.98
C HIS A 136 6.95 -9.03 -5.96
N ASP A 137 7.95 -8.15 -5.98
CA ASP A 137 8.97 -8.12 -4.95
C ASP A 137 8.38 -7.69 -3.61
N ILE A 138 7.58 -6.61 -3.57
CA ILE A 138 6.96 -6.16 -2.33
C ILE A 138 5.91 -7.16 -1.81
N LEU A 139 5.14 -7.82 -2.68
CA LEU A 139 4.24 -8.93 -2.32
C LEU A 139 5.00 -10.08 -1.61
N ARG A 140 6.16 -10.44 -2.15
CA ARG A 140 7.03 -11.46 -1.57
C ARG A 140 7.56 -11.02 -0.20
N ILE A 141 8.01 -9.78 -0.06
CA ILE A 141 8.43 -9.20 1.24
C ILE A 141 7.30 -9.28 2.27
N HIS A 142 6.08 -8.86 1.91
CA HIS A 142 4.95 -8.94 2.83
C HIS A 142 4.64 -10.38 3.25
N SER A 143 4.75 -11.34 2.33
CA SER A 143 4.59 -12.76 2.66
C SER A 143 5.63 -13.22 3.68
N MET A 144 6.86 -12.69 3.66
CA MET A 144 7.91 -12.99 4.64
C MET A 144 7.63 -12.31 5.98
N LEU A 145 7.26 -11.02 5.96
CA LEU A 145 6.94 -10.25 7.17
C LEU A 145 5.79 -10.88 7.97
N GLN A 146 4.81 -11.49 7.30
CA GLN A 146 3.72 -12.21 7.95
C GLN A 146 4.13 -13.51 8.67
N THR A 147 5.34 -14.02 8.43
CA THR A 147 5.83 -15.26 9.07
C THR A 147 6.67 -15.01 10.33
N GLN A 148 6.81 -13.76 10.75
CA GLN A 148 7.73 -13.34 11.81
C GLN A 148 7.14 -12.20 12.66
N SER A 149 7.78 -11.92 13.80
CA SER A 149 7.32 -10.93 14.78
C SER A 149 8.46 -10.06 15.34
N LYS A 150 9.53 -9.85 14.58
CA LYS A 150 10.71 -9.06 14.94
C LYS A 150 10.80 -7.77 14.16
N THR A 151 10.69 -7.84 12.84
CA THR A 151 10.90 -6.73 11.92
C THR A 151 9.58 -6.10 11.50
N ARG A 152 9.47 -4.78 11.63
CA ARG A 152 8.40 -3.94 11.08
C ARG A 152 8.93 -3.20 9.85
N LEU A 153 8.13 -3.11 8.78
CA LEU A 153 8.47 -2.31 7.60
C LEU A 153 7.69 -0.99 7.60
N VAL A 154 8.37 0.12 7.32
CA VAL A 154 7.80 1.41 6.93
C VAL A 154 8.21 1.68 5.48
N GLY A 155 7.24 2.05 4.65
CA GLY A 155 7.39 2.12 3.18
C GLY A 155 7.04 0.80 2.48
N ALA A 156 7.54 0.55 1.25
CA ALA A 156 8.50 1.38 0.49
C ALA A 156 7.89 2.68 -0.04
N ASN A 157 8.60 3.41 -0.93
CA ASN A 157 8.12 4.65 -1.54
C ASN A 157 7.61 5.66 -0.50
N CYS A 158 8.44 5.93 0.51
CA CYS A 158 8.06 6.79 1.62
C CYS A 158 9.20 7.73 2.02
N PRO A 159 8.89 8.97 2.46
CA PRO A 159 9.81 9.82 3.21
C PRO A 159 10.46 9.17 4.42
N GLY A 160 9.82 8.15 5.01
CA GLY A 160 10.25 7.47 6.23
C GLY A 160 9.50 7.90 7.49
N ILE A 161 10.17 7.79 8.63
CA ILE A 161 9.62 8.04 9.97
C ILE A 161 10.52 9.01 10.75
N ILE A 162 9.93 9.95 11.50
CA ILE A 162 10.65 10.96 12.26
C ILE A 162 9.96 11.25 13.60
N SER A 163 10.71 11.13 14.69
CA SER A 163 10.32 11.61 16.02
C SER A 163 10.97 12.97 16.25
N ALA A 164 10.16 14.02 16.30
CA ALA A 164 10.70 15.37 16.45
C ALA A 164 11.13 15.65 17.90
N ILE A 165 10.41 15.10 18.88
CA ILE A 165 10.78 15.13 20.30
C ILE A 165 12.04 14.31 20.55
N GLY A 166 12.07 13.08 20.04
CA GLY A 166 13.19 12.16 20.23
C GLY A 166 14.41 12.45 19.37
N LYS A 167 14.38 13.50 18.53
CA LYS A 167 15.46 13.88 17.60
C LYS A 167 16.00 12.70 16.78
N CYS A 168 15.10 11.83 16.34
CA CYS A 168 15.42 10.66 15.53
C CYS A 168 14.72 10.75 14.19
N ARG A 169 15.50 10.74 13.10
CA ARG A 169 15.01 10.74 11.72
C ARG A 169 15.53 9.50 11.01
N ILE A 170 14.62 8.74 10.40
CA ILE A 170 14.95 7.63 9.50
C ILE A 170 14.20 7.89 8.20
N GLY A 171 14.88 8.53 7.24
CA GLY A 171 14.23 9.00 6.03
C GLY A 171 14.80 10.29 5.47
N PHE A 172 14.09 10.87 4.51
CA PHE A 172 14.50 12.07 3.76
C PHE A 172 13.62 13.31 3.99
N GLN A 173 12.96 13.39 5.15
CA GLN A 173 12.06 14.50 5.48
C GLN A 173 12.77 15.86 5.56
N PRO A 174 12.21 16.97 5.05
CA PRO A 174 12.84 18.29 5.10
C PRO A 174 12.83 18.88 6.52
N LEU A 175 13.94 18.77 7.25
CA LEU A 175 14.06 19.16 8.67
C LEU A 175 13.60 20.58 9.02
N PRO A 176 13.81 21.62 8.19
CA PRO A 176 13.45 22.98 8.57
C PRO A 176 11.95 23.18 8.86
N CYS A 177 11.09 22.28 8.36
CA CYS A 177 9.65 22.33 8.61
C CYS A 177 9.25 21.72 9.98
N PHE A 178 10.11 20.93 10.61
CA PHE A 178 9.79 20.15 11.81
C PHE A 178 10.14 20.90 13.10
N ALA A 179 9.26 20.80 14.08
CA ALA A 179 9.48 21.28 15.43
C ALA A 179 8.95 20.24 16.44
N PRO A 180 9.64 20.00 17.56
CA PRO A 180 9.08 19.18 18.64
C PRO A 180 7.72 19.74 19.10
N GLY A 181 6.76 18.86 19.32
CA GLY A 181 5.40 19.25 19.66
C GLY A 181 4.50 18.04 19.91
N ASN A 182 3.19 18.23 19.88
CA ASN A 182 2.24 17.25 20.41
C ASN A 182 1.27 16.66 19.37
N VAL A 183 1.57 16.81 18.08
CA VAL A 183 0.73 16.28 16.98
C VAL A 183 1.39 15.07 16.34
N GLY A 184 0.69 13.93 16.37
CA GLY A 184 1.06 12.72 15.62
C GLY A 184 0.52 12.78 14.19
N ILE A 185 1.34 12.47 13.20
CA ILE A 185 0.96 12.55 11.78
C ILE A 185 1.22 11.22 11.09
N VAL A 186 0.21 10.68 10.40
CA VAL A 186 0.38 9.54 9.50
C VAL A 186 -0.10 9.90 8.11
N ALA A 187 0.71 9.61 7.09
CA ALA A 187 0.45 10.03 5.72
C ALA A 187 0.92 9.01 4.69
N LYS A 188 0.15 8.83 3.61
CA LYS A 188 0.61 8.12 2.41
C LYS A 188 1.55 9.00 1.58
N SER A 189 1.19 10.26 1.38
CA SER A 189 1.95 11.22 0.58
C SER A 189 3.02 11.96 1.38
N GLY A 190 4.24 12.01 0.82
CA GLY A 190 5.33 12.78 1.40
C GLY A 190 5.12 14.29 1.33
N THR A 191 4.80 14.84 0.16
CA THR A 191 4.61 16.29 0.01
C THR A 191 3.44 16.82 0.83
N LEU A 192 2.30 16.11 0.87
CA LEU A 192 1.18 16.50 1.73
C LEU A 192 1.53 16.37 3.22
N SER A 193 2.39 15.40 3.59
CA SER A 193 2.89 15.31 4.97
C SER A 193 3.75 16.52 5.34
N TYR A 194 4.59 17.01 4.43
CA TYR A 194 5.45 18.18 4.68
C TYR A 194 4.64 19.46 4.82
N GLU A 195 3.59 19.63 4.01
CA GLU A 195 2.66 20.75 4.14
C GLU A 195 1.86 20.70 5.46
N THR A 196 1.48 19.49 5.89
CA THR A 196 0.80 19.27 7.18
C THR A 196 1.72 19.60 8.36
N VAL A 197 2.97 19.15 8.29
CA VAL A 197 4.03 19.47 9.25
C VAL A 197 4.25 20.98 9.29
N ALA A 198 4.44 21.62 8.14
CA ALA A 198 4.65 23.06 8.08
C ALA A 198 3.43 23.85 8.63
N SER A 199 2.21 23.41 8.35
CA SER A 199 0.99 24.01 8.89
C SER A 199 0.93 23.91 10.43
N THR A 200 1.20 22.74 10.99
CA THR A 200 1.20 22.52 12.46
C THR A 200 2.34 23.25 13.17
N THR A 201 3.53 23.33 12.55
CA THR A 201 4.66 24.12 13.04
C THR A 201 4.32 25.61 13.07
N ARG A 202 3.76 26.18 11.98
CA ARG A 202 3.34 27.59 11.93
C ARG A 202 2.28 27.95 12.97
N ALA A 203 1.39 27.02 13.31
CA ALA A 203 0.38 27.20 14.35
C ALA A 203 0.96 27.15 15.78
N GLY A 204 2.24 26.77 15.93
CA GLY A 204 2.93 26.62 17.22
C GLY A 204 2.65 25.28 17.93
N LEU A 205 2.17 24.26 17.21
CA LEU A 205 1.85 22.95 17.77
C LEU A 205 3.03 21.98 17.73
N GLY A 206 3.82 22.03 16.66
CA GLY A 206 4.89 21.05 16.37
C GLY A 206 4.36 19.62 16.19
N GLN A 207 5.28 18.65 16.17
CA GLN A 207 4.98 17.23 15.94
C GLN A 207 5.60 16.35 17.02
N SER A 208 4.92 15.26 17.38
CA SER A 208 5.47 14.20 18.24
C SER A 208 6.23 13.19 17.38
N LEU A 209 5.47 12.41 16.60
CA LEU A 209 5.94 11.37 15.70
C LEU A 209 5.19 11.47 14.36
N CYS A 210 5.95 11.48 13.26
CA CYS A 210 5.41 11.43 11.91
C CYS A 210 5.80 10.12 11.22
N ILE A 211 4.80 9.37 10.75
CA ILE A 211 4.97 8.08 10.07
C ILE A 211 4.49 8.24 8.62
N SER A 212 5.40 8.10 7.66
CA SER A 212 4.98 7.99 6.26
C SER A 212 4.75 6.52 5.91
N MET A 213 3.51 6.18 5.53
CA MET A 213 3.16 4.85 5.06
C MET A 213 3.82 4.52 3.71
N GLY A 214 3.95 5.56 2.86
CA GLY A 214 4.37 5.46 1.48
C GLY A 214 3.23 5.40 0.47
N GLY A 215 3.58 5.61 -0.80
CA GLY A 215 2.68 5.66 -1.94
C GLY A 215 2.55 4.33 -2.72
N ASP A 216 3.18 3.25 -2.26
CA ASP A 216 3.07 1.95 -2.94
C ASP A 216 1.70 1.28 -2.70
N VAL A 217 1.37 0.29 -3.54
CA VAL A 217 0.12 -0.47 -3.43
C VAL A 217 0.01 -1.17 -2.08
N LEU A 218 1.13 -1.65 -1.56
CA LEU A 218 1.25 -2.39 -0.31
C LEU A 218 2.16 -1.62 0.64
N ALA A 219 1.60 -1.19 1.78
CA ALA A 219 2.35 -0.48 2.81
C ALA A 219 2.73 -1.43 3.94
N GLY A 220 4.00 -1.39 4.37
CA GLY A 220 4.50 -2.13 5.54
C GLY A 220 3.83 -1.76 6.87
N THR A 221 3.37 -0.50 6.95
CA THR A 221 2.71 0.10 8.12
C THR A 221 1.51 0.90 7.61
N ASN A 222 0.34 0.74 8.23
CA ASN A 222 -0.90 1.39 7.80
C ASN A 222 -1.43 2.43 8.81
N PHE A 223 -2.59 3.03 8.50
CA PHE A 223 -3.22 4.01 9.38
C PHE A 223 -3.59 3.44 10.74
N VAL A 224 -4.12 2.22 10.79
CA VAL A 224 -4.51 1.55 12.04
C VAL A 224 -3.28 1.27 12.91
N ASP A 225 -2.17 0.84 12.30
CA ASP A 225 -0.90 0.66 12.99
C ASP A 225 -0.44 1.98 13.64
N ALA A 226 -0.43 3.08 12.88
CA ALA A 226 -0.03 4.39 13.39
C ALA A 226 -0.99 4.94 14.45
N LEU A 227 -2.30 4.79 14.25
CA LEU A 227 -3.34 5.18 15.21
C LEU A 227 -3.17 4.45 16.54
N THR A 228 -2.84 3.15 16.50
CA THR A 228 -2.56 2.34 17.68
C THR A 228 -1.34 2.86 18.45
N ILE A 229 -0.31 3.36 17.76
CA ILE A 229 0.83 4.01 18.39
C ILE A 229 0.42 5.35 19.00
N PHE A 230 -0.23 6.22 18.22
CA PHE A 230 -0.60 7.57 18.65
C PHE A 230 -1.60 7.57 19.81
N GLU A 231 -2.49 6.59 19.88
CA GLU A 231 -3.39 6.43 21.01
C GLU A 231 -2.63 6.32 22.34
N ASN A 232 -1.61 5.47 22.37
CA ASN A 232 -0.85 5.10 23.55
C ASN A 232 0.41 5.97 23.77
N ASP A 233 0.62 6.96 22.91
CA ASP A 233 1.76 7.85 22.99
C ASP A 233 1.44 9.11 23.80
N GLU A 234 2.04 9.26 24.97
CA GLU A 234 1.76 10.37 25.90
C GLU A 234 2.14 11.74 25.33
N ASP A 235 3.16 11.77 24.48
CA ASP A 235 3.60 12.97 23.77
C ASP A 235 2.58 13.43 22.72
N THR A 236 1.75 12.51 22.21
CA THR A 236 0.74 12.81 21.19
C THR A 236 -0.57 13.24 21.85
N GLN A 237 -1.03 14.45 21.57
CA GLN A 237 -2.28 15.03 22.05
C GLN A 237 -3.31 15.23 20.94
N GLY A 238 -2.87 15.41 19.69
CA GLY A 238 -3.73 15.48 18.50
C GLY A 238 -3.20 14.59 17.38
N ILE A 239 -4.08 14.10 16.50
CA ILE A 239 -3.71 13.17 15.43
C ILE A 239 -4.18 13.71 14.08
N ILE A 240 -3.33 13.61 13.06
CA ILE A 240 -3.66 13.94 11.67
C ILE A 240 -3.45 12.72 10.76
N LEU A 241 -4.44 12.41 9.93
CA LEU A 241 -4.37 11.40 8.87
C LEU A 241 -4.41 12.07 7.49
N VAL A 242 -3.45 11.74 6.64
CA VAL A 242 -3.43 12.19 5.24
C VAL A 242 -3.48 10.99 4.32
N GLY A 243 -4.69 10.68 3.87
CA GLY A 243 -5.00 9.60 2.95
C GLY A 243 -5.11 10.05 1.50
N GLU A 244 -5.39 9.09 0.63
CA GLU A 244 -5.60 9.31 -0.80
C GLU A 244 -6.46 8.18 -1.41
N ILE A 245 -6.83 8.33 -2.68
CA ILE A 245 -7.49 7.29 -3.46
C ILE A 245 -6.70 5.96 -3.45
N GLY A 246 -7.43 4.84 -3.55
CA GLY A 246 -6.86 3.49 -3.64
C GLY A 246 -6.73 2.75 -2.32
N GLY A 247 -7.16 1.48 -2.30
CA GLY A 247 -7.22 0.66 -1.10
C GLY A 247 -8.35 1.01 -0.15
N THR A 248 -8.38 0.32 0.98
CA THR A 248 -9.37 0.50 2.05
C THR A 248 -8.80 1.05 3.35
N ALA A 249 -7.52 1.43 3.37
CA ALA A 249 -6.83 1.83 4.61
C ALA A 249 -7.55 2.96 5.37
N GLU A 250 -8.12 3.92 4.66
CA GLU A 250 -8.92 5.00 5.24
C GLU A 250 -10.26 4.51 5.83
N MET A 251 -10.85 3.47 5.23
CA MET A 251 -12.06 2.81 5.76
C MET A 251 -11.75 2.05 7.06
N ASP A 252 -10.65 1.30 7.07
CA ASP A 252 -10.18 0.57 8.25
C ASP A 252 -9.84 1.55 9.39
N ALA A 253 -9.23 2.69 9.06
CA ALA A 253 -9.01 3.78 10.00
C ALA A 253 -10.33 4.36 10.53
N ALA A 254 -11.33 4.58 9.67
CA ALA A 254 -12.64 5.06 10.10
C ALA A 254 -13.31 4.11 11.10
N ASP A 255 -13.24 2.80 10.87
CA ASP A 255 -13.79 1.81 11.81
C ASP A 255 -13.01 1.76 13.13
N TRP A 256 -11.67 1.86 13.07
CA TRP A 256 -10.85 1.99 14.26
C TRP A 256 -11.19 3.26 15.06
N ILE A 257 -11.40 4.40 14.39
CA ILE A 257 -11.75 5.68 15.05
C ILE A 257 -13.10 5.57 15.75
N LYS A 258 -14.10 4.93 15.13
CA LYS A 258 -15.41 4.69 15.78
C LYS A 258 -15.25 3.84 17.04
N ASP A 259 -14.45 2.77 16.98
CA ASP A 259 -14.18 1.93 18.13
C ASP A 259 -13.47 2.72 19.23
N TYR A 260 -12.39 3.43 18.90
CA TYR A 260 -11.62 4.28 19.83
C TYR A 260 -12.51 5.27 20.57
N ARG A 261 -13.38 6.00 19.84
CA ARG A 261 -14.30 6.97 20.44
C ARG A 261 -15.39 6.33 21.31
N ARG A 262 -15.77 5.08 21.03
CA ARG A 262 -16.74 4.33 21.85
C ARG A 262 -16.11 3.84 23.15
N ARG A 263 -14.86 3.36 23.09
CA ARG A 263 -14.18 2.72 24.23
C ARG A 263 -13.36 3.68 25.11
N THR A 264 -13.09 4.88 24.63
CA THR A 264 -12.30 5.89 25.34
C THR A 264 -13.16 7.07 25.74
N ALA A 265 -13.19 7.40 27.04
CA ALA A 265 -14.01 8.50 27.56
C ALA A 265 -13.59 9.87 26.99
N ASP A 266 -12.30 10.08 26.77
CA ASP A 266 -11.73 11.34 26.30
C ASP A 266 -10.73 11.13 25.14
N PRO A 267 -11.21 10.78 23.93
CA PRO A 267 -10.35 10.47 22.80
C PRO A 267 -9.54 11.71 22.38
N LYS A 268 -8.32 11.48 21.87
CA LYS A 268 -7.50 12.51 21.24
C LYS A 268 -8.23 13.06 19.99
N PRO A 269 -8.26 14.38 19.74
CA PRO A 269 -8.84 14.94 18.53
C PRO A 269 -8.12 14.41 17.28
N ILE A 270 -8.91 14.11 16.25
CA ILE A 270 -8.43 13.56 14.98
C ILE A 270 -8.90 14.44 13.83
N MET A 271 -7.97 14.86 12.97
CA MET A 271 -8.26 15.54 11.71
C MET A 271 -7.82 14.67 10.53
N ALA A 272 -8.46 14.82 9.38
CA ALA A 272 -8.08 14.06 8.19
C ALA A 272 -8.27 14.81 6.87
N LEU A 273 -7.51 14.37 5.86
CA LEU A 273 -7.65 14.76 4.45
C LEU A 273 -7.58 13.50 3.58
N VAL A 274 -8.37 13.46 2.52
CA VAL A 274 -8.29 12.41 1.48
C VAL A 274 -8.00 13.06 0.14
N GLY A 275 -6.82 12.79 -0.42
CA GLY A 275 -6.43 13.22 -1.76
C GLY A 275 -7.14 12.43 -2.87
N GLY A 276 -7.31 13.05 -4.04
CA GLY A 276 -7.85 12.39 -5.23
C GLY A 276 -9.38 12.44 -5.39
N LEU A 277 -10.07 13.40 -4.75
CA LEU A 277 -11.51 13.61 -4.97
C LEU A 277 -11.85 13.87 -6.45
N GLU A 278 -10.97 14.58 -7.15
CA GLU A 278 -11.10 14.91 -8.57
C GLU A 278 -10.32 13.94 -9.48
N ALA A 279 -9.81 12.83 -8.95
CA ALA A 279 -8.99 11.92 -9.73
C ALA A 279 -9.84 11.21 -10.81
N PRO A 280 -9.41 11.19 -12.08
CA PRO A 280 -10.13 10.46 -13.11
C PRO A 280 -10.15 8.96 -12.82
N PRO A 281 -11.29 8.27 -13.01
CA PRO A 281 -11.39 6.83 -12.79
C PRO A 281 -10.40 6.03 -13.66
N GLY A 282 -9.88 4.93 -13.10
CA GLY A 282 -9.01 4.00 -13.83
C GLY A 282 -7.60 4.52 -14.13
N ARG A 283 -7.22 5.70 -13.61
CA ARG A 283 -5.88 6.27 -13.74
C ARG A 283 -5.10 6.16 -12.42
N ILE A 284 -3.78 6.04 -12.55
CA ILE A 284 -2.85 6.02 -11.42
C ILE A 284 -2.28 7.42 -11.23
N MET A 285 -2.56 8.02 -10.07
CA MET A 285 -2.23 9.42 -9.78
C MET A 285 -0.87 9.56 -9.09
N GLY A 286 0.21 9.53 -9.87
CA GLY A 286 1.55 9.60 -9.28
C GLY A 286 1.87 8.30 -8.51
N HIS A 287 1.65 8.25 -7.21
CA HIS A 287 1.90 7.07 -6.39
C HIS A 287 1.35 5.76 -7.02
N ALA A 288 2.14 4.69 -6.95
CA ALA A 288 1.77 3.39 -7.53
C ALA A 288 0.48 2.82 -6.94
N GLY A 289 0.15 3.18 -5.70
CA GLY A 289 -1.09 2.83 -5.01
C GLY A 289 -2.27 3.78 -5.28
N ALA A 290 -2.08 4.94 -5.92
CA ALA A 290 -3.12 5.96 -6.06
C ALA A 290 -4.09 5.69 -7.22
N TRP A 291 -4.79 4.56 -7.14
CA TRP A 291 -5.86 4.12 -8.02
C TRP A 291 -6.78 3.15 -7.25
N ALA A 292 -8.06 3.12 -7.60
CA ALA A 292 -9.01 2.18 -7.02
C ALA A 292 -8.98 0.85 -7.76
N ALA A 293 -8.69 -0.24 -7.03
CA ALA A 293 -8.79 -1.59 -7.57
C ALA A 293 -10.25 -2.04 -7.67
N PRO A 294 -10.55 -3.09 -8.47
CA PRO A 294 -11.84 -3.76 -8.49
C PRO A 294 -12.47 -3.93 -7.10
N GLY A 295 -13.63 -3.30 -6.88
CA GLY A 295 -14.40 -3.40 -5.63
C GLY A 295 -13.93 -2.48 -4.49
N GLU A 296 -12.96 -1.59 -4.74
CA GLU A 296 -12.49 -0.63 -3.74
C GLU A 296 -13.31 0.67 -3.72
N PRO A 297 -13.40 1.35 -2.56
CA PRO A 297 -14.08 2.64 -2.45
C PRO A 297 -13.30 3.76 -3.15
N ASP A 298 -14.04 4.71 -3.72
CA ASP A 298 -13.47 5.96 -4.23
C ASP A 298 -13.06 6.92 -3.11
N ALA A 299 -12.39 8.03 -3.48
CA ALA A 299 -11.93 9.04 -2.53
C ALA A 299 -13.09 9.68 -1.74
N GLN A 300 -14.23 9.91 -2.39
CA GLN A 300 -15.41 10.52 -1.77
C GLN A 300 -16.02 9.61 -0.68
N THR A 301 -16.10 8.31 -0.94
CA THR A 301 -16.57 7.30 0.02
C THR A 301 -15.68 7.26 1.25
N LYS A 302 -14.35 7.30 1.05
CA LYS A 302 -13.37 7.36 2.14
C LYS A 302 -13.49 8.62 2.98
N TYR A 303 -13.62 9.78 2.32
CA TYR A 303 -13.85 11.05 2.99
C TYR A 303 -15.06 10.97 3.92
N GLN A 304 -16.20 10.51 3.40
CA GLN A 304 -17.44 10.38 4.16
C GLN A 304 -17.31 9.35 5.30
N ALA A 305 -16.55 8.27 5.11
CA ALA A 305 -16.34 7.27 6.15
C ALA A 305 -15.57 7.85 7.34
N LEU A 306 -14.48 8.58 7.10
CA LEU A 306 -13.70 9.26 8.14
C LEU A 306 -14.50 10.36 8.83
N GLU A 307 -15.26 11.15 8.07
CA GLU A 307 -16.16 12.18 8.63
C GLU A 307 -17.20 11.56 9.57
N ARG A 308 -17.89 10.51 9.13
CA ARG A 308 -18.88 9.80 9.97
C ARG A 308 -18.25 9.11 11.18
N ALA A 309 -16.98 8.73 11.10
CA ALA A 309 -16.24 8.20 12.25
C ALA A 309 -15.92 9.28 13.30
N GLY A 310 -16.05 10.56 12.95
CA GLY A 310 -15.82 11.69 13.84
C GLY A 310 -14.44 12.34 13.68
N ALA A 311 -13.72 12.06 12.59
CA ALA A 311 -12.56 12.86 12.21
C ALA A 311 -13.02 14.20 11.63
N VAL A 312 -12.33 15.28 11.97
CA VAL A 312 -12.59 16.61 11.39
C VAL A 312 -11.89 16.68 10.03
N MET A 313 -12.68 16.74 8.97
CA MET A 313 -12.16 16.75 7.61
C MET A 313 -11.69 18.15 7.18
N VAL A 314 -10.58 18.20 6.44
CA VAL A 314 -10.11 19.40 5.73
C VAL A 314 -9.93 19.12 4.25
N ASN A 315 -10.08 20.17 3.44
CA ASN A 315 -9.89 20.10 1.99
C ASN A 315 -8.53 20.65 1.53
N HIS A 316 -7.69 21.15 2.44
CA HIS A 316 -6.35 21.62 2.14
C HIS A 316 -5.43 21.46 3.36
N PRO A 317 -4.17 21.00 3.21
CA PRO A 317 -3.25 20.76 4.32
C PRO A 317 -2.97 22.00 5.18
N GLU A 318 -3.03 23.20 4.60
CA GLU A 318 -2.81 24.46 5.33
C GLU A 318 -3.74 24.63 6.54
N LYS A 319 -4.92 24.01 6.52
CA LYS A 319 -5.96 24.13 7.53
C LYS A 319 -5.73 23.27 8.77
N PHE A 320 -4.77 22.33 8.71
CA PHE A 320 -4.51 21.43 9.82
C PHE A 320 -4.02 22.15 11.08
N GLY A 321 -3.11 23.11 10.95
CA GLY A 321 -2.51 23.81 12.10
C GLY A 321 -3.55 24.53 12.96
N GLU A 322 -4.25 25.51 12.39
CA GLU A 322 -5.28 26.27 13.13
C GLU A 322 -6.47 25.40 13.56
N GLY A 323 -6.85 24.42 12.72
CA GLY A 323 -7.91 23.47 13.05
C GLY A 323 -7.55 22.63 14.28
N MET A 324 -6.34 22.06 14.32
CA MET A 324 -5.91 21.23 15.45
C MET A 324 -5.71 22.07 16.71
N LYS A 325 -5.18 23.29 16.58
CA LYS A 325 -5.03 24.24 17.67
C LYS A 325 -6.37 24.56 18.33
N THR A 326 -7.39 24.78 17.52
CA THR A 326 -8.77 25.00 17.99
C THR A 326 -9.31 23.79 18.75
N LEU A 327 -9.13 22.58 18.20
CA LEU A 327 -9.60 21.34 18.85
C LEU A 327 -8.93 21.09 20.20
N LEU A 328 -7.61 21.31 20.29
CA LEU A 328 -6.84 21.16 21.53
C LEU A 328 -7.20 22.25 22.56
N GLY A 329 -7.39 23.49 22.14
CA GLY A 329 -7.82 24.59 23.01
C GLY A 329 -9.22 24.36 23.61
N ASN A 330 -10.17 23.89 22.79
CA ASN A 330 -11.52 23.56 23.26
C ASN A 330 -11.55 22.39 24.25
N LYS A 331 -10.56 21.50 24.20
CA LYS A 331 -10.40 20.39 25.14
C LYS A 331 -9.93 20.88 26.52
N ALA A 332 -8.98 21.82 26.54
CA ALA A 332 -8.50 22.45 27.77
C ALA A 332 -9.55 23.36 28.44
N ALA A 333 -10.47 23.95 27.66
CA ALA A 333 -11.48 24.88 28.14
C ALA A 333 -12.77 24.24 28.70
N ARG A 334 -12.81 22.91 28.93
CA ARG A 334 -13.95 22.24 29.58
C ARG A 334 -13.80 22.16 31.11
N PRO A 335 -14.21 23.20 31.86
CA PRO A 335 -15.11 23.07 33.00
C PRO A 335 -16.53 23.44 32.53
N GLY A 336 -17.53 22.65 32.91
CA GLY A 336 -18.87 22.67 32.32
C GLY A 336 -19.49 24.06 32.12
N THR A 337 -19.80 24.39 30.86
CA THR A 337 -20.98 25.16 30.39
C THR A 337 -20.85 25.38 28.87
N SER A 338 -21.93 25.12 28.13
CA SER A 338 -22.01 25.38 26.69
C SER A 338 -22.52 26.81 26.44
N PRO A 339 -21.95 27.54 25.49
CA PRO A 339 -22.70 28.53 24.74
C PRO A 339 -22.98 28.01 23.32
N LEU A 340 -24.27 28.05 22.97
CA LEU A 340 -24.81 27.89 21.62
C LEU A 340 -24.24 28.98 20.70
N PHE A 341 -23.79 28.59 19.50
CA PHE A 341 -23.59 29.52 18.38
C PHE A 341 -24.68 29.30 17.31
N PRO A 342 -25.28 30.37 16.75
CA PRO A 342 -26.34 30.27 15.77
C PRO A 342 -25.80 30.02 14.35
N GLY A 343 -26.53 29.19 13.60
CA GLY A 343 -26.18 28.78 12.24
C GLY A 343 -26.25 29.89 11.21
N SER A 344 -25.25 29.93 10.31
CA SER A 344 -25.30 30.76 9.10
C SER A 344 -25.77 29.93 7.90
N GLN A 345 -26.97 30.24 7.40
CA GLN A 345 -27.44 29.84 6.06
C GLN A 345 -26.50 30.41 4.98
N LYS A 346 -26.07 29.57 4.02
CA LYS A 346 -25.53 30.04 2.73
C LYS A 346 -26.60 29.82 1.65
N ARG A 347 -27.07 30.91 1.04
CA ARG A 347 -27.93 30.88 -0.16
C ARG A 347 -27.04 30.69 -1.39
N GLY A 348 -27.40 29.74 -2.24
CA GLY A 348 -26.77 29.50 -3.53
C GLY A 348 -27.28 30.46 -4.61
N PHE A 349 -26.48 30.60 -5.67
CA PHE A 349 -26.92 31.09 -6.96
C PHE A 349 -26.52 30.09 -8.03
N HIS A 350 -27.53 29.49 -8.67
CA HIS A 350 -27.42 28.65 -9.85
C HIS A 350 -27.46 29.51 -11.11
N THR A 351 -26.57 29.25 -12.06
CA THR A 351 -26.88 29.40 -13.49
C THR A 351 -26.20 28.26 -14.26
N MET A 352 -26.96 27.21 -14.57
CA MET A 352 -26.53 26.13 -15.47
C MET A 352 -26.69 26.57 -16.92
N ARG A 353 -25.69 26.27 -17.76
CA ARG A 353 -25.83 26.23 -19.22
C ARG A 353 -25.74 24.76 -19.64
N ARG A 354 -26.76 24.29 -20.36
CA ARG A 354 -26.91 22.89 -20.80
C ARG A 354 -26.05 22.69 -22.06
N VAL A 355 -25.10 21.75 -22.02
CA VAL A 355 -24.38 21.24 -23.21
C VAL A 355 -24.72 19.77 -23.36
N THR A 356 -25.08 19.38 -24.58
CA THR A 356 -25.45 18.00 -24.95
C THR A 356 -24.16 17.18 -25.18
N PRO A 357 -24.00 15.98 -24.60
CA PRO A 357 -22.80 15.20 -24.80
C PRO A 357 -22.88 14.39 -26.10
N THR A 358 -21.83 14.48 -26.93
CA THR A 358 -21.52 13.46 -27.95
C THR A 358 -20.34 12.65 -27.45
N SER A 359 -20.57 11.37 -27.13
CA SER A 359 -19.53 10.45 -26.67
C SER A 359 -18.59 10.05 -27.81
N ARG A 360 -17.30 10.34 -27.64
CA ARG A 360 -16.22 9.56 -28.28
C ARG A 360 -15.42 8.86 -27.18
N PRO A 361 -14.90 7.65 -27.42
CA PRO A 361 -14.12 6.95 -26.42
C PRO A 361 -12.79 7.69 -26.21
N ALA A 362 -12.55 8.17 -24.99
CA ALA A 362 -11.28 8.76 -24.60
C ALA A 362 -10.21 7.66 -24.50
N LEU A 363 -9.07 7.85 -25.16
CA LEU A 363 -7.89 7.02 -25.00
C LEU A 363 -7.28 7.32 -23.62
N GLN A 364 -7.38 6.36 -22.70
CA GLN A 364 -6.90 6.46 -21.32
C GLN A 364 -5.48 5.91 -21.20
N GLN A 365 -4.57 6.68 -20.62
CA GLN A 365 -3.19 6.29 -20.33
C GLN A 365 -2.95 5.99 -18.85
N LYS A 366 -1.94 5.14 -18.59
CA LYS A 366 -1.64 4.59 -17.27
C LYS A 366 -0.13 4.46 -17.03
N ARG A 367 0.31 4.71 -15.79
CA ARG A 367 1.69 4.46 -15.28
C ARG A 367 2.13 3.00 -15.37
N ASN A 368 1.14 2.12 -15.48
CA ASN A 368 1.28 0.70 -15.65
C ASN A 368 0.70 0.34 -17.01
N LEU A 369 1.32 -0.60 -17.71
CA LEU A 369 0.87 -0.98 -19.04
C LEU A 369 -0.44 -1.76 -18.94
N TYR A 370 -1.50 -1.24 -19.57
CA TYR A 370 -2.66 -2.06 -19.88
C TYR A 370 -2.59 -2.45 -21.33
N ILE A 371 -2.58 -3.76 -21.56
CA ILE A 371 -2.61 -4.29 -22.92
C ILE A 371 -4.03 -4.22 -23.46
N LYS A 372 -4.13 -4.20 -24.79
CA LYS A 372 -5.43 -4.21 -25.47
C LYS A 372 -6.13 -5.54 -25.25
N GLN A 373 -7.46 -5.54 -25.32
CA GLN A 373 -8.26 -6.74 -25.08
C GLN A 373 -7.85 -7.92 -25.97
N PHE A 374 -7.56 -7.70 -27.27
CA PHE A 374 -7.15 -8.80 -28.14
C PHE A 374 -5.81 -9.41 -27.72
N GLN A 375 -4.88 -8.60 -27.20
CA GLN A 375 -3.59 -9.08 -26.68
C GLN A 375 -3.82 -9.90 -25.40
N ALA A 376 -4.71 -9.43 -24.50
CA ALA A 376 -5.11 -10.20 -23.32
C ALA A 376 -5.78 -11.53 -23.69
N PHE A 377 -6.63 -11.54 -24.72
CA PHE A 377 -7.24 -12.75 -25.26
C PHE A 377 -6.20 -13.72 -25.83
N ASP A 378 -5.17 -13.23 -26.50
CA ASP A 378 -4.12 -14.10 -27.03
C ASP A 378 -3.29 -14.75 -25.91
N ILE A 379 -3.01 -14.02 -24.82
CA ILE A 379 -2.39 -14.59 -23.62
C ILE A 379 -3.29 -15.66 -22.98
N LEU A 380 -4.60 -15.39 -22.86
CA LEU A 380 -5.57 -16.36 -22.32
C LEU A 380 -5.68 -17.63 -23.19
N LYS A 381 -5.70 -17.49 -24.52
CA LYS A 381 -5.71 -18.63 -25.45
C LYS A 381 -4.45 -19.49 -25.32
N GLN A 382 -3.28 -18.89 -25.11
CA GLN A 382 -2.03 -19.63 -24.86
C GLN A 382 -2.12 -20.49 -23.58
N LYS A 383 -2.89 -20.06 -22.59
CA LYS A 383 -3.23 -20.83 -21.39
C LYS A 383 -4.47 -21.72 -21.56
N SER A 384 -4.92 -21.97 -22.80
CA SER A 384 -6.08 -22.81 -23.14
C SER A 384 -7.42 -22.33 -22.56
N ILE A 385 -7.57 -21.03 -22.34
CA ILE A 385 -8.83 -20.41 -21.90
C ILE A 385 -9.69 -20.01 -23.10
N ALA A 386 -10.97 -20.38 -23.06
CA ALA A 386 -11.95 -19.99 -24.07
C ALA A 386 -12.31 -18.51 -23.95
N VAL A 387 -12.27 -17.77 -25.06
CA VAL A 387 -12.54 -16.33 -25.12
C VAL A 387 -13.50 -16.02 -26.26
N ASN A 388 -14.41 -15.07 -26.04
CA ASN A 388 -15.41 -14.63 -27.01
C ASN A 388 -15.69 -13.14 -26.79
N GLY A 389 -15.56 -12.27 -27.78
CA GLY A 389 -15.70 -10.81 -27.56
C GLY A 389 -17.13 -10.31 -27.25
N THR A 390 -18.10 -11.20 -27.03
CA THR A 390 -19.52 -10.86 -26.89
C THR A 390 -19.90 -10.68 -25.43
N VAL A 391 -19.88 -9.43 -24.95
CA VAL A 391 -20.26 -9.10 -23.55
C VAL A 391 -21.77 -9.13 -23.36
N SER A 392 -22.24 -9.75 -22.27
CA SER A 392 -23.64 -9.76 -21.84
C SER A 392 -23.82 -9.03 -20.51
N ARG A 393 -25.04 -8.54 -20.26
CA ARG A 393 -25.42 -7.97 -18.95
C ARG A 393 -25.51 -9.01 -17.83
N SER A 394 -25.61 -10.28 -18.20
CA SER A 394 -25.61 -11.41 -17.26
C SER A 394 -24.21 -11.87 -16.87
N ASP A 395 -23.16 -11.26 -17.45
CA ASP A 395 -21.78 -11.66 -17.15
C ASP A 395 -21.42 -11.30 -15.71
N GLY A 396 -20.65 -12.19 -15.09
CA GLY A 396 -19.99 -11.92 -13.82
C GLY A 396 -18.59 -11.34 -14.04
N SER A 397 -18.13 -10.53 -13.11
CA SER A 397 -16.77 -9.98 -13.11
C SER A 397 -15.87 -10.79 -12.18
N LEU A 398 -14.73 -11.25 -12.71
CA LEU A 398 -13.70 -12.01 -12.02
C LEU A 398 -12.34 -11.35 -12.22
N SER A 399 -11.58 -11.15 -11.15
CA SER A 399 -10.24 -10.58 -11.22
C SER A 399 -9.27 -11.28 -10.31
N ILE A 400 -7.98 -11.27 -10.69
CA ILE A 400 -6.88 -11.43 -9.74
C ILE A 400 -6.20 -10.07 -9.58
N SER A 401 -6.09 -9.62 -8.33
CA SER A 401 -5.44 -8.36 -7.98
C SER A 401 -4.78 -8.49 -6.60
N VAL A 402 -4.32 -7.37 -6.06
CA VAL A 402 -3.69 -7.29 -4.74
C VAL A 402 -4.73 -6.85 -3.72
N ASP A 403 -4.93 -7.65 -2.66
CA ASP A 403 -5.65 -7.17 -1.48
C ASP A 403 -4.70 -6.48 -0.52
N ARG A 404 -4.87 -5.16 -0.42
CA ARG A 404 -3.98 -4.29 0.35
C ARG A 404 -4.17 -4.46 1.87
N LYS A 405 -5.29 -5.04 2.30
CA LYS A 405 -5.58 -5.31 3.70
C LYS A 405 -4.91 -6.59 4.18
N SER A 406 -5.04 -7.68 3.43
CA SER A 406 -4.33 -8.94 3.70
C SER A 406 -2.86 -8.92 3.30
N LEU A 407 -2.42 -7.89 2.58
CA LEU A 407 -1.06 -7.73 2.05
C LEU A 407 -0.65 -8.91 1.16
N SER A 408 -1.59 -9.40 0.35
CA SER A 408 -1.42 -10.60 -0.47
C SER A 408 -2.16 -10.49 -1.81
N PRO A 409 -1.93 -11.40 -2.77
CA PRO A 409 -2.82 -11.56 -3.90
C PRO A 409 -4.23 -11.95 -3.45
N CYS A 410 -5.22 -11.67 -4.28
CA CYS A 410 -6.60 -12.03 -4.04
C CYS A 410 -7.37 -12.28 -5.34
N ILE A 411 -8.38 -13.15 -5.25
CA ILE A 411 -9.42 -13.26 -6.25
C ILE A 411 -10.52 -12.26 -5.89
N VAL A 412 -11.00 -11.48 -6.83
CA VAL A 412 -12.16 -10.59 -6.67
C VAL A 412 -13.28 -11.09 -7.56
N ALA A 413 -14.47 -11.28 -6.99
CA ALA A 413 -15.64 -11.78 -7.73
C ALA A 413 -16.85 -10.88 -7.48
N SER A 414 -17.59 -10.55 -8.55
CA SER A 414 -18.81 -9.75 -8.51
C SER A 414 -19.86 -10.33 -9.47
N PRO A 415 -21.11 -10.54 -9.04
CA PRO A 415 -22.19 -11.12 -9.87
C PRO A 415 -22.73 -10.20 -10.99
N GLY A 416 -22.14 -9.02 -11.19
CA GLY A 416 -22.53 -8.09 -12.25
C GLY A 416 -21.34 -7.69 -13.11
N THR A 417 -21.61 -6.88 -14.13
CA THR A 417 -20.61 -6.44 -15.12
C THR A 417 -19.55 -5.49 -14.55
N ASP A 418 -19.80 -4.93 -13.37
CA ASP A 418 -18.93 -3.98 -12.70
C ASP A 418 -18.60 -4.48 -11.28
N PHE A 419 -17.40 -4.14 -10.81
CA PHE A 419 -16.96 -4.46 -9.45
C PHE A 419 -17.54 -3.47 -8.45
N GLU A 420 -18.86 -3.49 -8.29
CA GLU A 420 -19.55 -2.68 -7.28
C GLU A 420 -19.05 -3.11 -5.87
N PRO A 421 -18.51 -2.18 -5.05
CA PRO A 421 -17.94 -2.54 -3.75
C PRO A 421 -18.90 -3.30 -2.83
N ALA A 422 -20.20 -2.99 -2.88
CA ALA A 422 -21.21 -3.62 -2.03
C ALA A 422 -21.54 -5.09 -2.41
N ARG A 423 -21.22 -5.51 -3.64
CA ARG A 423 -21.54 -6.85 -4.17
C ARG A 423 -20.30 -7.67 -4.48
N SER A 424 -19.14 -7.03 -4.50
CA SER A 424 -17.86 -7.67 -4.74
C SER A 424 -17.39 -8.39 -3.47
N ARG A 425 -16.83 -9.59 -3.62
CA ARG A 425 -16.12 -10.30 -2.56
C ARG A 425 -14.67 -10.52 -2.96
N LYS A 426 -13.79 -10.42 -1.96
CA LYS A 426 -12.36 -10.69 -2.10
C LYS A 426 -12.01 -12.00 -1.39
N PHE A 427 -11.18 -12.82 -2.02
CA PHE A 427 -10.66 -14.07 -1.50
C PHE A 427 -9.13 -14.00 -1.53
N PRO A 428 -8.50 -13.47 -0.47
CA PRO A 428 -7.05 -13.39 -0.38
C PRO A 428 -6.40 -14.78 -0.27
N PHE A 429 -5.22 -14.94 -0.86
CA PHE A 429 -4.43 -16.17 -0.79
C PHE A 429 -2.94 -15.87 -0.70
N SER A 430 -2.14 -16.85 -0.27
CA SER A 430 -0.70 -16.67 -0.09
C SER A 430 0.02 -16.44 -1.42
N TYR A 431 0.97 -15.50 -1.47
CA TYR A 431 1.82 -15.29 -2.64
C TYR A 431 2.64 -16.53 -3.06
N ASN A 432 2.91 -17.43 -2.10
CA ASN A 432 3.65 -18.67 -2.32
C ASN A 432 2.75 -19.83 -2.80
N THR A 433 1.46 -19.56 -3.05
CA THR A 433 0.52 -20.57 -3.54
C THR A 433 0.95 -21.09 -4.92
N ALA A 434 1.12 -22.40 -5.02
CA ALA A 434 1.50 -23.06 -6.28
C ALA A 434 0.28 -23.33 -7.18
N SER A 435 -0.86 -23.69 -6.58
CA SER A 435 -2.12 -23.96 -7.28
C SER A 435 -3.30 -23.39 -6.51
N LEU A 436 -4.23 -22.77 -7.22
CA LEU A 436 -5.50 -22.25 -6.71
C LEU A 436 -6.69 -23.17 -7.03
N GLU A 437 -6.43 -24.42 -7.39
CA GLU A 437 -7.46 -25.43 -7.65
C GLU A 437 -8.13 -25.96 -6.36
N ASP A 438 -7.95 -25.27 -5.23
CA ASP A 438 -8.65 -25.59 -3.99
C ASP A 438 -10.17 -25.49 -4.21
N GLN A 439 -10.85 -26.63 -4.12
CA GLN A 439 -12.28 -26.74 -4.36
C GLN A 439 -13.12 -25.85 -3.44
N SER A 440 -12.63 -25.53 -2.23
CA SER A 440 -13.35 -24.67 -1.29
C SER A 440 -13.46 -23.23 -1.79
N VAL A 441 -12.32 -22.60 -2.10
CA VAL A 441 -12.25 -21.23 -2.62
C VAL A 441 -12.99 -21.12 -3.95
N ILE A 442 -12.80 -22.07 -4.86
CA ILE A 442 -13.49 -22.08 -6.16
C ILE A 442 -15.00 -22.19 -5.98
N SER A 443 -15.48 -22.99 -5.02
CA SER A 443 -16.92 -23.09 -4.72
C SER A 443 -17.51 -21.77 -4.21
N GLU A 444 -16.78 -21.05 -3.36
CA GLU A 444 -17.23 -19.75 -2.84
C GLU A 444 -17.21 -18.66 -3.92
N VAL A 445 -16.19 -18.66 -4.78
CA VAL A 445 -16.11 -17.76 -5.95
C VAL A 445 -17.27 -18.05 -6.91
N ALA A 446 -17.52 -19.32 -7.23
CA ALA A 446 -18.64 -19.73 -8.07
C ALA A 446 -19.99 -19.30 -7.50
N ALA A 447 -20.20 -19.50 -6.19
CA ALA A 447 -21.41 -19.08 -5.50
C ALA A 447 -21.61 -17.55 -5.55
N THR A 448 -20.52 -16.79 -5.38
CA THR A 448 -20.56 -15.31 -5.47
C THR A 448 -20.95 -14.84 -6.88
N LEU A 449 -20.50 -15.55 -7.90
CA LEU A 449 -20.79 -15.27 -9.31
C LEU A 449 -22.13 -15.86 -9.78
N GLY A 450 -22.83 -16.64 -8.93
CA GLY A 450 -24.06 -17.33 -9.30
C GLY A 450 -23.86 -18.44 -10.34
N LEU A 451 -22.69 -19.05 -10.40
CA LEU A 451 -22.36 -20.08 -11.39
C LEU A 451 -22.83 -21.48 -10.91
N PRO A 452 -23.32 -22.33 -11.84
CA PRO A 452 -23.67 -23.72 -11.53
C PRO A 452 -22.42 -24.56 -11.19
N VAL A 453 -22.63 -25.64 -10.44
CA VAL A 453 -21.55 -26.58 -10.05
C VAL A 453 -20.79 -27.13 -11.26
N SER A 454 -21.47 -27.35 -12.38
CA SER A 454 -20.85 -27.82 -13.63
C SER A 454 -19.78 -26.87 -14.18
N ALA A 455 -19.83 -25.58 -13.84
CA ALA A 455 -18.87 -24.58 -14.29
C ALA A 455 -17.62 -24.49 -13.40
N GLN A 456 -17.62 -25.07 -12.19
CA GLN A 456 -16.53 -24.92 -11.21
C GLN A 456 -15.19 -25.44 -11.73
N GLY A 457 -15.17 -26.54 -12.50
CA GLY A 457 -13.93 -27.05 -13.09
C GLY A 457 -13.29 -26.07 -14.08
N LYS A 458 -14.11 -25.41 -14.91
CA LYS A 458 -13.62 -24.39 -15.85
C LYS A 458 -13.24 -23.09 -15.15
N LEU A 459 -13.97 -22.71 -14.10
CA LEU A 459 -13.62 -21.59 -13.24
C LEU A 459 -12.26 -21.82 -12.57
N ALA A 460 -11.99 -23.02 -12.05
CA ALA A 460 -10.70 -23.37 -11.46
C ALA A 460 -9.55 -23.20 -12.47
N SER A 461 -9.71 -23.72 -13.69
CA SER A 461 -8.72 -23.55 -14.77
C SER A 461 -8.49 -22.08 -15.11
N LEU A 462 -9.54 -21.27 -15.17
CA LEU A 462 -9.43 -19.83 -15.42
C LEU A 462 -8.69 -19.11 -14.30
N VAL A 463 -9.07 -19.34 -13.04
CA VAL A 463 -8.41 -18.74 -11.87
C VAL A 463 -6.93 -19.13 -11.83
N GLN A 464 -6.61 -20.40 -12.08
CA GLN A 464 -5.23 -20.88 -12.14
C GLN A 464 -4.45 -20.19 -13.26
N ALA A 465 -5.01 -20.11 -14.47
CA ALA A 465 -4.37 -19.42 -15.60
C ALA A 465 -4.13 -17.93 -15.32
N LEU A 466 -5.11 -17.24 -14.74
CA LEU A 466 -4.96 -15.85 -14.32
C LEU A 466 -3.85 -15.72 -13.26
N TRP A 467 -3.74 -16.64 -12.31
CA TRP A 467 -2.71 -16.57 -11.28
C TRP A 467 -1.31 -16.77 -11.85
N GLU A 468 -1.16 -17.71 -12.77
CA GLU A 468 0.09 -17.91 -13.50
C GLU A 468 0.46 -16.66 -14.29
N ILE A 469 -0.45 -16.08 -15.05
CA ILE A 469 -0.21 -14.82 -15.78
C ILE A 469 0.18 -13.71 -14.80
N PHE A 470 -0.56 -13.59 -13.69
CA PHE A 470 -0.33 -12.56 -12.68
C PHE A 470 1.11 -12.61 -12.17
N LYS A 471 1.56 -13.81 -11.78
CA LYS A 471 2.90 -14.02 -11.24
C LYS A 471 4.01 -13.99 -12.29
N GLU A 472 3.80 -14.63 -13.44
CA GLU A 472 4.81 -14.79 -14.49
C GLU A 472 5.06 -13.48 -15.24
N LYS A 473 4.05 -12.62 -15.36
CA LYS A 473 4.07 -11.40 -16.18
C LYS A 473 4.10 -10.10 -15.37
N GLU A 474 4.32 -10.19 -14.06
CA GLU A 474 4.33 -9.04 -13.16
C GLU A 474 3.03 -8.22 -13.21
N ALA A 475 1.88 -8.90 -13.26
CA ALA A 475 0.59 -8.21 -13.30
C ALA A 475 0.23 -7.68 -11.92
N PHE A 476 -0.32 -6.47 -11.85
CA PHE A 476 -0.90 -5.95 -10.61
C PHE A 476 -2.43 -6.08 -10.57
N VAL A 477 -3.05 -6.27 -11.74
CA VAL A 477 -4.48 -6.53 -11.88
C VAL A 477 -4.77 -7.26 -13.19
N LEU A 478 -5.58 -8.31 -13.14
CA LEU A 478 -6.12 -9.01 -14.30
C LEU A 478 -7.63 -9.06 -14.15
N GLU A 479 -8.36 -8.25 -14.91
CA GLU A 479 -9.83 -8.22 -14.87
C GLU A 479 -10.39 -9.02 -16.04
N THR A 480 -11.41 -9.82 -15.78
CA THR A 480 -12.18 -10.55 -16.79
C THR A 480 -13.67 -10.41 -16.54
N ARG A 481 -14.45 -10.39 -17.60
CA ARG A 481 -15.88 -10.71 -17.54
C ARG A 481 -16.08 -12.11 -18.05
N ILE A 482 -16.89 -12.89 -17.37
CA ILE A 482 -17.14 -14.29 -17.71
C ILE A 482 -18.63 -14.53 -17.87
N GLY A 483 -18.96 -15.35 -18.86
CA GLY A 483 -20.32 -15.76 -19.15
C GLY A 483 -20.35 -17.15 -19.75
N PHE A 484 -21.51 -17.53 -20.30
CA PHE A 484 -21.70 -18.83 -20.94
C PHE A 484 -21.88 -18.69 -22.44
N SER A 485 -21.25 -19.58 -23.20
CA SER A 485 -21.48 -19.77 -24.63
C SER A 485 -22.92 -20.26 -24.90
N ALA A 486 -23.34 -20.25 -26.16
CA ALA A 486 -24.63 -20.82 -26.57
C ALA A 486 -24.76 -22.31 -26.22
N GLU A 487 -23.64 -23.03 -26.16
CA GLU A 487 -23.53 -24.44 -25.76
C GLU A 487 -23.36 -24.63 -24.24
N GLY A 488 -23.48 -23.57 -23.44
CA GLY A 488 -23.41 -23.63 -21.98
C GLY A 488 -21.99 -23.80 -21.40
N LYS A 489 -20.95 -23.46 -22.16
CA LYS A 489 -19.55 -23.51 -21.68
C LYS A 489 -19.13 -22.16 -21.11
N LEU A 490 -18.39 -22.16 -20.00
CA LEU A 490 -17.85 -20.93 -19.42
C LEU A 490 -16.77 -20.33 -20.33
N GLU A 491 -16.91 -19.06 -20.67
CA GLU A 491 -15.98 -18.32 -21.54
C GLU A 491 -15.67 -16.93 -20.97
N VAL A 492 -14.51 -16.37 -21.34
CA VAL A 492 -14.15 -14.99 -21.03
C VAL A 492 -14.69 -14.06 -22.12
N HIS A 493 -15.56 -13.14 -21.73
CA HIS A 493 -16.21 -12.19 -22.63
C HIS A 493 -15.44 -10.88 -22.83
N SER A 494 -14.69 -10.48 -21.81
CA SER A 494 -13.74 -9.36 -21.89
C SER A 494 -12.56 -9.56 -20.96
N ALA A 495 -11.42 -8.97 -21.30
CA ALA A 495 -10.22 -9.02 -20.49
C ALA A 495 -9.52 -7.65 -20.49
N HIS A 496 -9.10 -7.20 -19.31
CA HIS A 496 -8.39 -5.94 -19.09
C HIS A 496 -7.25 -6.17 -18.11
N PHE A 497 -6.04 -6.28 -18.64
CA PHE A 497 -4.87 -6.73 -17.89
C PHE A 497 -3.88 -5.59 -17.72
N GLY A 498 -3.50 -5.32 -16.47
CA GLY A 498 -2.54 -4.29 -16.09
C GLY A 498 -1.25 -4.91 -15.52
N PHE A 499 -0.12 -4.42 -16.01
CA PHE A 499 1.22 -4.91 -15.66
C PHE A 499 2.10 -3.82 -15.06
N ASP A 500 2.89 -4.20 -14.06
CA ASP A 500 3.80 -3.31 -13.38
C ASP A 500 4.97 -2.89 -14.29
N ASP A 501 5.23 -1.58 -14.33
CA ASP A 501 6.33 -1.00 -15.11
C ASP A 501 7.62 -0.90 -14.29
N ALA A 502 7.54 -0.93 -12.95
CA ALA A 502 8.71 -0.85 -12.09
C ALA A 502 9.68 -2.02 -12.35
N ALA A 503 9.17 -3.23 -12.55
CA ALA A 503 9.95 -4.40 -12.93
C ALA A 503 10.75 -4.19 -14.22
N TYR A 504 10.10 -3.66 -15.25
CA TYR A 504 10.72 -3.44 -16.55
C TYR A 504 11.74 -2.29 -16.51
N ARG A 505 11.34 -1.11 -16.02
CA ARG A 505 12.23 0.06 -15.94
C ARG A 505 13.49 -0.16 -15.11
N SER A 506 13.38 -0.94 -14.03
CA SER A 506 14.47 -1.13 -13.09
C SER A 506 15.34 -2.36 -13.37
N SER A 507 14.82 -3.36 -14.08
CA SER A 507 15.51 -4.65 -14.26
C SER A 507 15.32 -5.31 -15.65
N GLY A 508 14.59 -4.69 -16.57
CA GLY A 508 14.34 -5.21 -17.91
C GLY A 508 13.42 -6.43 -17.96
N ARG A 509 12.77 -6.80 -16.85
CA ARG A 509 11.88 -7.97 -16.78
C ARG A 509 10.59 -7.71 -17.55
N GLN A 510 10.03 -8.77 -18.16
CA GLN A 510 8.77 -8.73 -18.93
C GLN A 510 8.81 -7.82 -20.17
N GLU A 511 9.98 -7.74 -20.83
CA GLU A 511 10.14 -6.99 -22.08
C GLU A 511 9.10 -7.39 -23.16
N ASP A 512 8.71 -8.66 -23.23
CA ASP A 512 7.69 -9.13 -24.16
C ASP A 512 6.34 -8.46 -23.94
N ILE A 513 5.93 -8.24 -22.68
CA ILE A 513 4.70 -7.51 -22.35
C ILE A 513 4.85 -6.03 -22.70
N HIS A 514 5.97 -5.42 -22.33
CA HIS A 514 6.22 -4.00 -22.57
C HIS A 514 6.36 -3.66 -24.06
N SER A 515 6.81 -4.61 -24.89
CA SER A 515 6.86 -4.48 -26.34
C SER A 515 5.48 -4.40 -27.02
N LEU A 516 4.41 -4.80 -26.33
CA LEU A 516 3.04 -4.74 -26.85
C LEU A 516 2.46 -3.31 -26.87
N ARG A 517 3.15 -2.36 -26.24
CA ARG A 517 2.74 -0.97 -26.10
C ARG A 517 2.83 -0.23 -27.44
N ASN A 518 1.73 0.39 -27.87
CA ASN A 518 1.72 1.27 -29.05
C ASN A 518 1.66 2.74 -28.65
N LYS A 519 2.84 3.37 -28.50
CA LYS A 519 2.95 4.78 -28.10
C LYS A 519 2.28 5.76 -29.07
N ALA A 520 2.05 5.38 -30.33
CA ALA A 520 1.38 6.23 -31.30
C ALA A 520 -0.13 6.39 -31.05
N GLU A 521 -0.71 5.50 -30.24
CA GLU A 521 -2.13 5.55 -29.84
C GLU A 521 -2.33 6.13 -28.43
N GLU A 522 -1.26 6.53 -27.75
CA GLU A 522 -1.29 7.13 -26.41
C GLU A 522 -1.32 8.66 -26.49
N VAL A 523 -1.55 9.31 -25.35
CA VAL A 523 -1.61 10.77 -25.27
C VAL A 523 -0.20 11.34 -25.52
N PRO A 524 0.02 12.10 -26.62
CA PRO A 524 1.38 12.49 -27.02
C PRO A 524 2.14 13.28 -25.95
N GLU A 525 1.45 14.18 -25.24
CA GLU A 525 2.07 15.00 -24.18
C GLU A 525 2.52 14.14 -22.99
N GLU A 526 1.78 13.09 -22.67
CA GLU A 526 2.15 12.18 -21.58
C GLU A 526 3.30 11.23 -22.02
N VAL A 527 3.32 10.77 -23.28
CA VAL A 527 4.45 10.00 -23.85
C VAL A 527 5.73 10.83 -23.89
N GLU A 528 5.62 12.13 -24.17
CA GLU A 528 6.76 13.06 -24.12
C GLU A 528 7.26 13.23 -22.68
N ALA A 529 6.37 13.54 -21.75
CA ALA A 529 6.70 13.71 -20.33
C ALA A 529 7.36 12.46 -19.72
N GLU A 530 6.96 11.27 -20.17
CA GLU A 530 7.54 10.00 -19.74
C GLU A 530 9.05 9.91 -19.99
N LYS A 531 9.57 10.53 -21.06
CA LYS A 531 11.01 10.53 -21.40
C LYS A 531 11.85 11.18 -20.31
N ASP A 532 11.26 12.13 -19.58
CA ASP A 532 11.86 12.83 -18.45
C ASP A 532 11.49 12.19 -17.09
N GLY A 533 10.84 11.02 -17.10
CA GLY A 533 10.36 10.35 -15.89
C GLY A 533 9.18 11.05 -15.22
N ILE A 534 8.53 12.00 -15.91
CA ILE A 534 7.40 12.76 -15.39
C ILE A 534 6.12 11.99 -15.68
N VAL A 535 5.23 11.93 -14.69
CA VAL A 535 3.87 11.46 -14.93
C VAL A 535 2.96 12.64 -15.04
N TYR A 536 2.69 12.96 -16.29
CA TYR A 536 1.73 13.95 -16.70
C TYR A 536 0.38 13.26 -16.89
N VAL A 537 -0.68 13.84 -16.35
CA VAL A 537 -2.06 13.40 -16.61
C VAL A 537 -2.79 14.59 -17.16
N LYS A 538 -3.18 14.52 -18.43
CA LYS A 538 -3.98 15.58 -19.04
C LYS A 538 -5.38 15.53 -18.45
N TYR A 539 -5.78 16.60 -17.77
CA TYR A 539 -7.15 16.76 -17.32
C TYR A 539 -8.01 17.27 -18.48
N ASP A 540 -8.98 16.47 -18.90
CA ASP A 540 -9.99 16.93 -19.84
C ASP A 540 -10.90 17.93 -19.15
N HIS A 541 -10.80 19.21 -19.54
CA HIS A 541 -11.53 20.34 -18.95
C HIS A 541 -13.07 20.18 -18.97
N ASP A 542 -13.62 19.20 -19.69
CA ASP A 542 -15.06 18.94 -19.81
C ASP A 542 -15.68 18.14 -18.65
N THR A 543 -14.88 17.66 -17.69
CA THR A 543 -15.38 16.88 -16.53
C THR A 543 -15.83 17.72 -15.34
N ARG A 544 -15.94 19.06 -15.47
CA ARG A 544 -16.56 19.91 -14.45
C ARG A 544 -18.08 19.73 -14.43
N SER A 545 -18.52 18.63 -13.87
CA SER A 545 -19.87 18.47 -13.32
C SER A 545 -19.74 17.83 -11.96
N ILE A 546 -19.55 18.66 -10.93
CA ILE A 546 -20.19 18.63 -9.60
C ILE A 546 -19.96 20.00 -8.94
#